data_AF-A0A2S9GKP2-F1
#
_entry.id   AF-A0A2S9GKP2-F1
#
_cell.length_a   1.000
_cell.length_b   1.000
_cell.length_c   1.000
_cell.angle_alpha   90.00
_cell.angle_beta   90.00
_cell.angle_gamma   90.00
#
_symmetry.space_group_name_H-M   'P 1'
#
loop_
_entity.id
_entity.type
_entity.pdbx_description
1 polymer ?
#
loop_
_entity_poly.entity_id
_entity_poly.type
_entity_poly.pdbx_seq_one_letter_code
_entity_poly.pdbx_strand_id
1 'polypeptide(L)'
;FTESKTVAPGREPAVIEVDGVTVGLTLCYDIRFPEQYVELAERGAEVITVHASWGTGPGKLDQWTLLARARAIDTNSVVAAVG
;
A
#
# COMPACT_ATOMS: atom_id res chain seq x y z
N PHE A 1 2.26 -17.38 -0.06
CA PHE A 1 1.52 -17.48 -1.34
C PHE A 1 2.51 -17.58 -2.49
N THR A 2 2.14 -18.23 -3.60
CA THR A 2 2.96 -18.34 -4.83
C THR A 2 2.27 -17.65 -6.01
N GLU A 3 1.85 -16.41 -5.79
CA GLU A 3 1.06 -15.60 -6.74
C GLU A 3 1.77 -15.39 -8.08
N SER A 4 3.10 -15.30 -8.06
CA SER A 4 3.93 -15.15 -9.26
C SER A 4 3.82 -16.30 -10.27
N LYS A 5 3.20 -17.42 -9.92
CA LYS A 5 2.91 -18.51 -10.86
C LYS A 5 1.77 -18.19 -11.82
N THR A 6 0.88 -17.26 -11.46
CA THR A 6 -0.37 -17.00 -12.19
C THR A 6 -0.61 -15.52 -12.48
N VAL A 7 0.11 -14.61 -11.81
CA VAL A 7 -0.06 -13.16 -11.95
C VAL A 7 1.29 -12.52 -12.26
N ALA A 8 1.35 -11.72 -13.32
CA ALA A 8 2.50 -10.90 -13.64
C ALA A 8 2.53 -9.65 -12.75
N PRO A 9 3.72 -9.12 -12.38
CA PRO A 9 3.80 -7.89 -11.61
C PRO A 9 3.28 -6.68 -12.39
N GLY A 10 2.88 -5.64 -11.66
CA GLY A 10 2.63 -4.31 -12.22
C GLY A 10 3.91 -3.70 -12.82
N ARG A 11 3.74 -2.59 -13.57
CA ARG A 11 4.85 -1.90 -14.24
C ARG A 11 5.23 -0.58 -13.59
N GLU A 12 4.27 0.08 -12.95
CA GLU A 12 4.46 1.38 -12.32
C GLU A 12 3.43 1.61 -11.20
N PRO A 13 3.73 2.47 -10.22
CA PRO A 13 2.76 2.88 -9.22
C PRO A 13 1.60 3.67 -9.83
N ALA A 14 0.38 3.36 -9.41
CA ALA A 14 -0.83 3.96 -9.94
C ALA A 14 -1.43 4.98 -8.98
N VAL A 15 -1.81 6.14 -9.51
CA VAL A 15 -2.63 7.16 -8.83
C VAL A 15 -3.91 7.38 -9.61
N ILE A 16 -5.00 7.68 -8.90
CA ILE A 16 -6.28 8.07 -9.47
C ILE A 16 -6.80 9.33 -8.79
N GLU A 17 -7.67 10.08 -9.48
CA GLU A 17 -8.38 11.21 -8.91
C GLU A 17 -9.77 10.78 -8.43
N VAL A 18 -10.09 11.10 -7.17
CA VAL A 18 -11.41 10.86 -6.58
C VAL A 18 -11.89 12.13 -5.91
N ASP A 19 -12.90 12.78 -6.48
CA ASP A 19 -13.47 14.04 -5.96
C ASP A 19 -12.42 15.13 -5.65
N GLY A 20 -11.36 15.19 -6.47
CA GLY A 20 -10.25 16.15 -6.33
C GLY A 20 -9.18 15.76 -5.30
N VAL A 21 -9.19 14.52 -4.82
CA VAL A 21 -8.14 13.93 -3.99
C VAL A 21 -7.34 12.95 -4.83
N THR A 22 -6.01 13.10 -4.84
CA THR A 22 -5.11 12.14 -5.49
C THR A 22 -4.92 10.92 -4.59
N VAL A 23 -5.34 9.74 -5.09
CA VAL A 23 -5.30 8.46 -4.36
C VAL A 23 -4.28 7.52 -4.98
N GLY A 24 -3.25 7.16 -4.20
CA GLY A 24 -2.30 6.11 -4.55
C GLY A 24 -2.84 4.71 -4.26
N LEU A 25 -2.55 3.77 -5.17
CA LEU A 25 -3.05 2.39 -5.08
C LEU A 25 -1.89 1.40 -4.87
N THR A 26 -2.00 0.57 -3.84
CA THR A 26 -1.09 -0.56 -3.60
C THR A 26 -1.85 -1.85 -3.25
N LEU A 27 -1.17 -2.99 -3.39
CA LEU A 27 -1.74 -4.31 -3.16
C LEU A 27 -0.93 -5.08 -2.11
N CYS A 28 -1.62 -5.61 -1.10
CA CYS A 28 -1.16 -6.58 -0.11
C CYS A 28 0.34 -6.56 0.24
N TYR A 29 1.18 -7.20 -0.58
CA TYR A 29 2.60 -7.37 -0.36
C TYR A 29 3.42 -6.08 -0.53
N ASP A 30 2.92 -5.13 -1.31
CA ASP A 30 3.51 -3.82 -1.57
C ASP A 30 3.79 -3.04 -0.28
N ILE A 31 2.98 -3.23 0.77
CA ILE A 31 3.14 -2.54 2.07
C ILE A 31 4.52 -2.74 2.69
N ARG A 32 5.25 -3.77 2.26
CA ARG A 32 6.59 -4.10 2.74
C ARG A 32 7.69 -3.26 2.08
N PHE A 33 7.39 -2.54 1.00
CA PHE A 33 8.35 -1.79 0.19
C PHE A 33 8.12 -0.28 0.34
N PRO A 34 8.85 0.41 1.23
CA PRO A 34 8.65 1.84 1.47
C PRO A 34 8.84 2.69 0.21
N GLU A 35 9.77 2.31 -0.67
CA GLU A 35 10.12 3.07 -1.88
C GLU A 35 8.92 3.25 -2.81
N GLN A 36 8.04 2.25 -2.90
CA GLN A 36 6.82 2.34 -3.70
C GLN A 36 5.83 3.36 -3.14
N TYR A 37 5.78 3.52 -1.81
CA TYR A 37 4.91 4.50 -1.14
C TYR A 37 5.47 5.92 -1.29
N VAL A 38 6.79 6.08 -1.17
CA VAL A 38 7.46 7.36 -1.41
C VAL A 38 7.20 7.83 -2.85
N GLU A 39 7.35 6.96 -3.84
CA GLU A 39 7.06 7.27 -5.25
C GLU A 39 5.59 7.69 -5.46
N LEU A 40 4.62 7.04 -4.79
CA LEU A 40 3.21 7.47 -4.84
C LEU A 40 3.00 8.86 -4.25
N ALA A 41 3.69 9.18 -3.16
CA ALA A 41 3.63 10.50 -2.54
C ALA A 41 4.29 11.58 -3.43
N GLU A 42 5.41 11.26 -4.08
CA GLU A 42 6.06 12.13 -5.08
C GLU A 42 5.17 12.37 -6.30
N ARG A 43 4.33 11.39 -6.66
CA ARG A 43 3.27 11.54 -7.69
C ARG A 43 2.04 12.33 -7.19
N GLY A 44 2.04 12.83 -5.96
CA GLY A 44 1.01 13.69 -5.39
C GLY A 44 -0.04 12.96 -4.55
N ALA A 45 0.12 11.69 -4.21
CA ALA A 45 -0.88 10.96 -3.43
C ALA A 45 -1.06 11.55 -2.01
N GLU A 46 -2.26 12.08 -1.74
CA GLU A 46 -2.69 12.56 -0.43
C GLU A 46 -3.19 11.40 0.46
N VAL A 47 -3.79 10.41 -0.19
CA VAL A 47 -4.26 9.16 0.42
C VAL A 47 -3.64 7.99 -0.33
N ILE A 48 -3.09 7.01 0.38
CA ILE A 48 -2.59 5.76 -0.19
C ILE A 48 -3.42 4.61 0.37
N THR A 49 -4.04 3.85 -0.53
CA THR A 49 -4.84 2.67 -0.18
C THR A 49 -4.02 1.41 -0.35
N VAL A 50 -4.11 0.49 0.60
CA VAL A 50 -3.55 -0.85 0.46
C VAL A 50 -4.64 -1.90 0.66
N HIS A 51 -4.81 -2.73 -0.37
CA HIS A 51 -5.85 -3.76 -0.42
C HIS A 51 -5.20 -5.12 -0.21
N ALA A 52 -5.41 -5.73 0.95
CA ALA A 52 -4.75 -6.96 1.33
C ALA A 52 -5.73 -8.13 1.49
N SER A 53 -5.27 -9.30 1.06
CA SER A 53 -5.71 -10.58 1.62
C SER A 53 -4.66 -11.00 2.64
N TRP A 54 -4.65 -10.35 3.81
CA TRP A 54 -3.58 -10.56 4.79
C TRP A 54 -3.78 -11.86 5.56
N GLY A 55 -2.70 -12.63 5.75
CA GLY A 55 -2.78 -13.90 6.46
C GLY A 55 -3.12 -13.69 7.94
N THR A 56 -3.95 -14.58 8.49
CA THR A 56 -4.25 -14.64 9.94
C THR A 56 -3.15 -15.38 10.71
N GLY A 57 -3.10 -15.18 12.03
CA GLY A 57 -2.18 -15.88 12.93
C GLY A 57 -1.49 -14.95 13.94
N PRO A 58 -0.76 -15.52 14.92
CA PRO A 58 -0.09 -14.74 15.95
C PRO A 58 0.82 -13.65 15.37
N GLY A 59 0.67 -12.41 15.85
CA GLY A 59 1.46 -11.25 15.44
C GLY A 59 1.18 -10.69 14.03
N LYS A 60 0.25 -11.29 13.26
CA LYS A 60 -0.06 -10.81 11.90
C LYS A 60 -0.75 -9.46 11.88
N LEU A 61 -1.68 -9.24 12.81
CA LEU A 61 -2.37 -7.96 12.96
C LEU A 61 -1.40 -6.85 13.41
N ASP A 62 -0.46 -7.18 14.30
CA ASP A 62 0.55 -6.23 14.76
C ASP A 62 1.48 -5.84 13.62
N GLN A 63 1.96 -6.80 12.83
CA GLN A 63 2.74 -6.52 11.62
C GLN A 63 1.98 -5.64 10.63
N TRP A 64 0.70 -5.94 10.40
CA TRP A 64 -0.15 -5.16 9.49
C TRP A 64 -0.28 -3.71 9.96
N THR A 65 -0.64 -3.53 11.23
CA THR A 65 -0.81 -2.22 11.86
C THR A 65 0.50 -1.43 11.88
N LEU A 66 1.61 -2.08 12.20
CA LEU A 66 2.94 -1.46 12.21
C LEU A 66 3.34 -0.98 10.81
N LEU A 67 3.19 -1.83 9.80
CA LEU A 67 3.57 -1.49 8.43
C LEU A 67 2.69 -0.34 7.88
N ALA A 68 1.38 -0.36 8.12
CA ALA A 68 0.50 0.73 7.70
C ALA A 68 0.88 2.08 8.33
N ARG A 69 1.20 2.08 9.63
CA ARG A 69 1.68 3.29 10.32
C ARG A 69 3.04 3.75 9.80
N ALA A 70 3.97 2.83 9.55
CA ALA A 70 5.27 3.16 8.98
C ALA A 70 5.10 3.83 7.62
N ARG A 71 4.27 3.30 6.73
CA ARG A 71 4.00 3.89 5.42
C ARG A 71 3.38 5.29 5.50
N ALA A 72 2.49 5.55 6.46
CA ALA A 72 1.95 6.88 6.68
C ALA A 72 3.02 7.89 7.14
N ILE A 73 3.97 7.44 7.99
CA ILE A 73 5.10 8.27 8.45
C ILE A 73 6.08 8.54 7.32
N ASP A 74 6.40 7.52 6.51
CA ASP A 74 7.36 7.62 5.41
C ASP A 74 6.94 8.67 4.36
N THR A 75 5.63 8.85 4.15
CA THR A 75 5.11 9.70 3.07
C THR A 75 4.43 10.98 3.52
N ASN A 76 4.14 11.13 4.81
CA ASN A 76 3.25 12.18 5.33
C ASN A 76 1.85 12.18 4.66
N SER A 77 1.38 11.00 4.22
CA SER A 77 0.06 10.78 3.62
C SER A 77 -0.84 9.95 4.55
N VAL A 78 -2.15 9.95 4.32
CA VAL A 78 -3.05 9.01 4.99
C VAL A 78 -2.93 7.63 4.36
N VAL A 79 -2.70 6.58 5.16
CA VAL A 79 -2.71 5.18 4.67
C VAL A 79 -4.00 4.47 5.09
N ALA A 80 -4.83 4.15 4.11
CA ALA A 80 -6.04 3.35 4.29
C ALA A 80 -5.73 1.86 4.09
N ALA A 81 -5.51 1.16 5.21
CA ALA A 81 -5.16 -0.26 5.21
C ALA A 81 -6.40 -1.15 5.32
N VAL A 82 -6.76 -1.80 4.21
CA VAL A 82 -7.94 -2.68 4.09
C VAL A 82 -7.46 -4.13 4.00
N GLY A 83 -7.95 -5.01 4.87
CA GLY A 83 -7.48 -6.39 5.00
C GLY A 83 -8.61 -7.40 5.13
#